data_AF-A0A2C6CBV6-F1
#
_entry.id   AF-A0A2C6CBV6-F1
#
_cell.length_a   1.000
_cell.length_b   1.000
_cell.length_c   1.000
_cell.angle_alpha   90.00
_cell.angle_beta   90.00
_cell.angle_gamma   90.00
#
_symmetry.space_group_name_H-M   'P 1'
#
loop_
_entity.id
_entity.type
_entity.pdbx_description
1 polymer ?
#
loop_
_entity_poly.entity_id
_entity_poly.type
_entity_poly.pdbx_seq_one_letter_code
_entity_poly.pdbx_strand_id
1 'polypeptide(L)' 'MQDLYFKNKEAKIIFGLVELGGKQQLDFLGVDFEHYSNKKLAEKWYTETKENLKDSTHPKLDVALANLEKLYKGMK' A
#
# COMPACT_ATOMS: atom_id res chain seq x y z
N MET A 1 8.16 -16.78 -6.64
CA MET A 1 8.73 -16.97 -5.28
C MET A 1 7.58 -16.99 -4.30
N GLN A 2 7.52 -17.98 -3.41
CA GLN A 2 6.52 -18.05 -2.35
C GLN A 2 6.89 -17.06 -1.23
N ASP A 3 5.92 -16.30 -0.73
CA ASP A 3 6.12 -15.44 0.45
C ASP A 3 6.11 -16.33 1.70
N LEU A 4 7.21 -16.31 2.46
CA LEU A 4 7.39 -17.14 3.66
C LEU A 4 6.98 -16.41 4.96
N TYR A 5 6.73 -15.10 4.88
CA TYR A 5 6.49 -14.26 6.06
C TYR A 5 5.03 -13.86 6.20
N PHE A 6 4.32 -13.70 5.07
CA PHE A 6 2.92 -13.29 5.06
C PHE A 6 2.00 -14.40 4.57
N LYS A 7 0.84 -14.52 5.24
CA LYS A 7 -0.20 -15.51 4.89
C LYS A 7 -0.74 -15.32 3.48
N ASN A 8 -0.82 -14.08 3.03
CA ASN A 8 -1.33 -13.69 1.71
C ASN A 8 -0.90 -12.25 1.36
N LYS A 9 -1.24 -11.81 0.14
CA LYS A 9 -0.88 -10.50 -0.38
C LYS A 9 -1.53 -9.35 0.39
N GLU A 10 -2.80 -9.48 0.79
CA GLU A 10 -3.52 -8.45 1.55
C GLU A 10 -2.85 -8.17 2.91
N ALA A 11 -2.47 -9.20 3.67
CA ALA A 11 -1.84 -9.04 4.99
C ALA A 11 -0.48 -8.34 4.86
N LYS A 12 0.25 -8.63 3.78
CA LYS A 12 1.50 -7.94 3.45
C LYS A 12 1.27 -6.46 3.18
N ILE A 13 0.32 -6.10 2.33
CA ILE A 13 -0.01 -4.70 2.01
C ILE A 13 -0.43 -3.96 3.28
N ILE A 14 -1.31 -4.56 4.09
CA ILE A 14 -1.78 -3.96 5.34
C ILE A 14 -0.63 -3.73 6.31
N PHE A 15 0.29 -4.68 6.45
CA PHE A 15 1.48 -4.50 7.27
C PHE A 15 2.29 -3.28 6.83
N GLY A 16 2.55 -3.13 5.52
CA GLY A 16 3.26 -1.97 4.98
C GLY A 16 2.53 -0.64 5.22
N LEU A 17 1.20 -0.63 5.12
CA LEU A 17 0.39 0.57 5.32
C LEU A 17 0.19 0.96 6.79
N VAL A 18 0.24 0.00 7.72
CA VAL A 18 -0.12 0.22 9.13
C VAL A 18 1.08 0.22 10.07
N GLU A 19 2.02 -0.70 9.88
CA GLU A 19 3.14 -0.90 10.84
C GLU A 19 4.41 -0.14 10.43
N LEU A 20 4.58 0.12 9.13
CA LEU A 20 5.76 0.81 8.62
C LEU A 20 5.50 2.31 8.44
N GLY A 21 6.58 3.08 8.48
CA GLY A 21 6.55 4.52 8.18
C GLY A 21 7.81 4.97 7.43
N GLY A 22 7.75 6.19 6.88
CA GLY A 22 8.87 6.82 6.19
C GLY A 22 9.39 5.99 5.01
N LYS A 23 10.71 5.98 4.81
CA LYS A 23 11.34 5.28 3.67
C LYS A 23 11.09 3.77 3.67
N GLN A 24 11.07 3.12 4.84
CA GLN A 24 10.84 1.68 4.92
C GLN A 24 9.45 1.30 4.40
N GLN A 25 8.43 2.11 4.69
CA GLN A 25 7.09 1.92 4.14
C GLN A 25 7.08 2.03 2.61
N LEU A 26 7.72 3.06 2.07
CA LEU A 26 7.78 3.29 0.62
C LEU A 26 8.49 2.14 -0.10
N ASP A 27 9.70 1.78 0.36
CA ASP A 27 10.49 0.69 -0.19
C ASP A 27 9.71 -0.63 -0.16
N PHE A 28 9.02 -0.90 0.95
CA PHE A 28 8.23 -2.13 1.13
C PHE A 28 7.01 -2.20 0.21
N LEU A 29 6.34 -1.07 -0.01
CA LEU A 29 5.15 -0.97 -0.88
C LEU A 29 5.50 -0.80 -2.37
N GLY A 30 6.80 -0.74 -2.71
CA GLY A 30 7.26 -0.53 -4.07
C GLY A 30 6.97 0.89 -4.59
N VAL A 31 6.88 1.86 -3.69
CA VAL A 31 6.67 3.28 -4.02
C VAL A 31 8.00 3.99 -4.03
N ASP A 32 8.28 4.70 -5.11
CA ASP A 32 9.50 5.48 -5.30
C ASP A 32 9.20 6.89 -5.81
N PHE A 33 10.24 7.62 -6.22
CA PHE A 33 10.10 8.99 -6.71
C PHE A 33 9.24 9.12 -7.98
N GLU A 34 9.17 8.09 -8.82
CA GLU A 34 8.36 8.13 -10.05
C GLU A 34 6.88 8.24 -9.72
N HIS A 35 6.44 7.57 -8.66
CA HIS A 35 5.06 7.66 -8.17
C HIS A 35 4.70 9.07 -7.71
N TYR A 36 5.66 9.86 -7.22
CA TYR A 36 5.45 11.26 -6.84
C TYR A 36 5.57 12.24 -8.01
N SER A 37 6.07 11.77 -9.15
CA SER A 37 6.33 12.60 -10.34
C SER A 37 5.35 12.32 -11.49
N ASN A 38 4.62 11.21 -11.43
CA ASN A 38 3.70 10.78 -12.47
C ASN A 38 2.34 10.39 -11.87
N LYS A 39 1.37 11.31 -11.99
CA LYS A 39 0.01 11.12 -11.50
C LYS A 39 -0.67 9.84 -12.00
N LYS A 40 -0.46 9.44 -13.26
CA LYS A 40 -1.05 8.20 -13.81
C LYS A 40 -0.47 6.96 -13.13
N LEU A 41 0.82 6.99 -12.83
CA LEU A 41 1.48 5.90 -12.11
C LEU A 41 0.98 5.82 -10.67
N ALA A 42 0.87 6.97 -10.00
CA ALA A 42 0.31 7.08 -8.65
C ALA A 42 -1.12 6.54 -8.57
N GLU A 43 -1.99 6.97 -9.48
CA GLU A 43 -3.40 6.57 -9.54
C GLU A 43 -3.54 5.07 -9.81
N LYS A 44 -2.71 4.53 -10.72
CA LYS A 44 -2.66 3.10 -11.00
C LYS A 44 -2.25 2.31 -9.75
N TRP A 45 -1.16 2.70 -9.10
CA TRP A 45 -0.68 2.06 -7.87
C TRP A 45 -1.74 2.11 -6.76
N TYR A 46 -2.39 3.27 -6.55
CA TYR A 46 -3.44 3.43 -5.56
C TYR A 46 -4.64 2.51 -5.85
N THR A 47 -5.11 2.49 -7.09
CA THR A 47 -6.28 1.69 -7.50
C THR A 47 -6.00 0.20 -7.38
N GLU A 48 -4.84 -0.25 -7.86
CA GLU A 48 -4.43 -1.66 -7.74
C GLU A 48 -4.27 -2.06 -6.27
N THR A 49 -3.66 -1.22 -5.43
CA THR A 49 -3.51 -1.48 -3.99
C THR A 49 -4.88 -1.60 -3.31
N LYS A 50 -5.81 -0.71 -3.65
CA LYS A 50 -7.18 -0.72 -3.11
C LYS A 50 -7.96 -1.96 -3.54
N GLU A 51 -7.85 -2.38 -4.80
CA GLU A 51 -8.52 -3.59 -5.29
C GLU A 51 -7.97 -4.85 -4.63
N ASN A 52 -6.66 -4.92 -4.35
CA ASN A 52 -6.07 -6.03 -3.58
C ASN A 52 -6.59 -6.12 -2.14
N LEU A 53 -7.25 -5.08 -1.62
CA LEU A 53 -7.77 -5.00 -0.26
C LEU A 53 -9.31 -5.06 -0.18
N LYS A 54 -10.01 -5.04 -1.31
CA LYS A 54 -11.46 -4.81 -1.39
C LYS A 54 -12.30 -5.82 -0.61
N ASP A 55 -11.95 -7.09 -0.67
CA ASP A 55 -12.66 -8.18 0.01
C ASP A 55 -11.93 -8.69 1.25
N SER A 56 -10.99 -7.90 1.77
CA SER A 56 -10.19 -8.30 2.92
C SER A 56 -11.04 -8.35 4.19
N THR A 57 -10.87 -9.42 4.97
CA THR A 57 -11.47 -9.55 6.31
C THR A 57 -10.48 -9.18 7.42
N HIS A 58 -9.33 -8.61 7.06
CA HIS A 58 -8.27 -8.29 8.01
C HIS A 58 -8.73 -7.19 8.99
N PRO A 59 -8.54 -7.35 10.31
CA PRO A 59 -9.09 -6.43 11.33
C PRO A 59 -8.53 -5.00 11.27
N LYS A 60 -7.42 -4.81 10.54
CA LYS A 60 -6.79 -3.49 10.32
C LYS A 60 -7.10 -2.88 8.94
N LEU A 61 -8.06 -3.41 8.19
CA LEU A 61 -8.39 -2.94 6.84
C LEU A 61 -8.69 -1.44 6.81
N ASP A 62 -9.56 -0.95 7.70
CA ASP A 62 -9.95 0.47 7.71
C ASP A 62 -8.76 1.40 7.98
N VAL A 63 -7.87 1.01 8.89
CA VAL A 63 -6.64 1.76 9.18
C VAL A 63 -5.70 1.77 7.96
N ALA A 64 -5.56 0.63 7.29
CA ALA A 64 -4.76 0.52 6.08
C ALA A 64 -5.33 1.40 4.95
N LEU A 65 -6.64 1.39 4.72
CA LEU A 65 -7.29 2.23 3.71
C LEU A 65 -7.14 3.73 4.03
N ALA A 66 -7.27 4.12 5.30
CA ALA A 66 -7.04 5.50 5.72
C ALA A 66 -5.59 5.95 5.50
N ASN A 67 -4.62 5.07 5.74
CA ASN A 67 -3.20 5.37 5.51
C ASN A 67 -2.84 5.35 4.02
N LEU A 68 -3.43 4.45 3.23
CA LEU A 68 -3.31 4.43 1.76
C LEU A 68 -3.79 5.77 1.16
N GLU A 69 -4.94 6.26 1.61
CA GLU A 69 -5.49 7.54 1.17
C GLU A 69 -4.56 8.72 1.53
N LYS A 70 -4.00 8.73 2.75
CA LYS A 70 -3.03 9.76 3.16
C LYS A 70 -1.77 9.72 2.30
N LEU A 71 -1.25 8.52 2.02
CA LEU A 71 -0.04 8.35 1.23
C LEU A 71 -0.26 8.81 -0.21
N TYR A 72 -1.37 8.40 -0.82
CA TYR A 72 -1.73 8.82 -2.17
C TYR A 72 -1.94 10.33 -2.29
N LYS A 73 -2.57 10.98 -1.29
CA LYS A 73 -2.68 12.45 -1.25
C LYS A 73 -1.32 13.17 -1.21
N GLY A 74 -0.27 12.50 -0.74
CA GLY A 74 1.10 13.01 -0.77
C GLY A 74 1.76 12.94 -2.17
N MET A 75 1.25 12.08 -3.06
CA MET A 75 1.69 11.94 -4.45
C MET A 75 0.96 13.00 -5.29
N LYS A 76 1.68 14.00 -5.80
CA LYS A 76 1.10 15.14 -6.51
C LYS A 76 0.88 14.86 -8.00
#